data_AF-A0A1V4REM3-F1
#
_entry.id   AF-A0A1V4REM3-F1
#
_cell.length_a   1.000
_cell.length_b   1.000
_cell.length_c   1.000
_cell.angle_alpha   90.00
_cell.angle_beta   90.00
_cell.angle_gamma   90.00
#
_symmetry.space_group_name_H-M   'P 1'
#
loop_
_entity.id
_entity.type
_entity.pdbx_description
1 polymer ?
#
loop_
_entity_poly.entity_id
_entity_poly.type
_entity_poly.pdbx_seq_one_letter_code
_entity_poly.pdbx_strand_id
1 'polypeptide(L)'
;MKSQKYSRNMAKNAIKSLIISSSLIILISCSVNPTFSRKNIEETIERMCQDEFNISITAFLQGETIWIYAPFNNLVNEDGTLNEKAQGKIRNIFLSLKRTVLSMDKPPKFFVFVASNIKNTGLDIYQIGFVPDIVRFELRAISQKEFQERRVFLPFKNPDALGDLKGYHITMYDITMGDFITYLVLQKITLTFYDKEINKYVNIRVINGNYARGKSTIITDIEPLNKKVKIPNAFDTAKKAMVHYLKVYKEFSPKIYSIEIKDKYTGKGRFYSTKSLLGE
;
A
#
# COMPACT_ATOMS: atom_id res chain seq x y z
N MET A 1 -60.33 38.97 -28.72
CA MET A 1 -59.00 39.63 -28.74
C MET A 1 -58.13 39.50 -27.48
N LYS A 2 -58.61 39.02 -26.32
CA LYS A 2 -57.75 38.85 -25.11
C LYS A 2 -56.93 37.54 -25.05
N SER A 3 -57.32 36.49 -25.76
CA SER A 3 -56.66 35.17 -25.73
C SER A 3 -55.28 35.14 -26.42
N GLN A 4 -55.10 35.86 -27.53
CA GLN A 4 -53.84 35.86 -28.30
C GLN A 4 -52.65 36.54 -27.59
N LYS A 5 -52.91 37.50 -26.68
CA LYS A 5 -51.85 38.19 -25.93
C LYS A 5 -51.25 37.32 -24.82
N TYR A 6 -52.02 36.38 -24.25
CA TYR A 6 -51.55 35.50 -23.17
C TYR A 6 -50.62 34.39 -23.70
N SER A 7 -50.93 33.81 -24.87
CA SER A 7 -50.09 32.79 -25.52
C SER A 7 -48.69 33.31 -25.89
N ARG A 8 -48.58 34.55 -26.38
CA ARG A 8 -47.29 35.16 -26.74
C ARG A 8 -46.36 35.42 -25.54
N ASN A 9 -46.91 35.67 -24.36
CA ASN A 9 -46.10 35.91 -23.16
C ASN A 9 -45.62 34.59 -22.53
N MET A 10 -46.42 33.51 -22.58
CA MET A 10 -45.98 32.19 -22.13
C MET A 10 -44.88 31.61 -23.03
N ALA A 11 -44.97 31.77 -24.35
CA ALA A 11 -43.93 31.31 -25.28
C ALA A 11 -42.58 32.02 -25.05
N LYS A 12 -42.58 33.33 -24.76
CA LYS A 12 -41.36 34.09 -24.46
C LYS A 12 -40.71 33.67 -23.13
N ASN A 13 -41.52 33.32 -22.12
CA ASN A 13 -41.01 32.85 -20.84
C ASN A 13 -40.51 31.41 -20.89
N ALA A 14 -41.14 30.54 -21.68
CA ALA A 14 -40.67 29.18 -21.94
C ALA A 14 -39.32 29.19 -22.69
N ILE A 15 -39.16 30.06 -23.70
CA ILE A 15 -37.88 30.21 -24.43
C ILE A 15 -36.77 30.75 -23.51
N LYS A 16 -37.06 31.73 -22.64
CA LYS A 16 -36.09 32.21 -21.64
C LYS A 16 -35.68 31.12 -20.65
N SER A 17 -36.62 30.28 -20.20
CA SER A 17 -36.34 29.14 -19.32
C SER A 17 -35.49 28.06 -20.02
N LEU A 18 -35.76 27.80 -21.31
CA LEU A 18 -34.99 26.84 -22.11
C LEU A 18 -33.55 27.30 -22.36
N ILE A 19 -33.34 28.61 -22.58
CA ILE A 19 -32.00 29.19 -22.79
C ILE A 19 -31.18 29.13 -21.50
N ILE A 20 -31.78 29.42 -20.34
CA ILE A 20 -31.14 29.32 -19.01
C ILE A 20 -30.82 27.85 -18.66
N SER A 21 -31.70 26.92 -19.02
CA SER A 21 -31.48 25.48 -18.86
C SER A 21 -30.32 24.97 -19.72
N SER A 22 -30.23 25.37 -20.99
CA SER A 22 -29.14 24.92 -21.87
C SER A 22 -27.76 25.50 -21.50
N SER A 23 -27.72 26.69 -20.91
CA SER A 23 -26.47 27.30 -20.44
C SER A 23 -25.94 26.68 -19.14
N LEU A 24 -26.80 26.01 -18.36
CA LEU A 24 -26.36 25.24 -17.18
C LEU A 24 -25.68 23.91 -17.54
N ILE A 25 -25.99 23.33 -18.71
CA ILE A 25 -25.41 22.05 -19.17
C ILE A 25 -23.96 22.24 -19.67
N ILE A 26 -23.61 23.42 -20.18
CA ILE A 26 -22.27 23.70 -20.74
C ILE A 26 -21.20 23.89 -19.65
N LEU A 27 -21.58 24.23 -18.42
CA LEU A 27 -20.64 24.41 -17.30
C LEU A 27 -20.17 23.10 -16.64
N ILE A 28 -20.69 21.94 -17.08
CA ILE A 28 -20.35 20.63 -16.47
C ILE A 28 -19.22 19.92 -17.23
N SER A 29 -18.81 20.39 -18.42
CA SER A 29 -17.69 19.82 -19.17
C SER A 29 -16.37 20.53 -18.89
N CYS A 30 -15.98 20.62 -17.61
CA CYS A 30 -14.56 20.75 -17.29
C CYS A 30 -13.92 19.38 -17.49
N SER A 31 -13.42 19.10 -18.69
CA SER A 31 -12.47 18.01 -18.90
C SER A 31 -11.19 18.36 -18.14
N VAL A 32 -11.12 17.98 -16.86
CA VAL A 32 -9.91 18.13 -16.06
C VAL A 32 -8.89 17.17 -16.65
N ASN A 33 -8.02 17.69 -17.50
CA ASN A 33 -6.88 16.92 -17.98
C ASN A 33 -6.01 16.55 -16.77
N PRO A 34 -5.53 15.30 -16.67
CA PRO A 34 -4.66 14.89 -15.59
C PRO A 34 -3.41 15.79 -15.58
N THR A 35 -3.06 16.31 -14.41
CA THR A 35 -1.89 17.18 -14.24
C THR A 35 -0.59 16.41 -14.48
N PHE A 36 -0.59 15.11 -14.20
CA PHE A 36 0.60 14.26 -14.29
C PHE A 36 0.37 13.10 -15.25
N SER A 37 1.43 12.72 -15.97
CA SER A 37 1.42 11.55 -16.85
C SER A 37 2.23 10.42 -16.22
N ARG A 38 1.88 9.18 -16.55
CA ARG A 38 2.68 8.03 -16.11
C ARG A 38 4.10 8.02 -16.67
N LYS A 39 4.30 8.59 -17.86
CA LYS A 39 5.60 8.63 -18.55
C LYS A 39 6.67 9.41 -17.77
N ASN A 40 6.27 10.41 -16.99
CA ASN A 40 7.17 11.28 -16.24
C ASN A 40 6.95 11.20 -14.72
N ILE A 41 6.37 10.11 -14.22
CA ILE A 41 6.02 9.98 -12.79
C ILE A 41 7.27 10.04 -11.90
N GLU A 42 8.36 9.40 -12.31
CA GLU A 42 9.63 9.33 -11.57
C GLU A 42 10.18 10.75 -11.34
N GLU A 43 10.48 11.45 -12.43
CA GLU A 43 10.96 12.83 -12.41
C GLU A 43 10.01 13.77 -11.66
N THR A 44 8.70 13.58 -11.82
CA THR A 44 7.70 14.41 -11.13
C THR A 44 7.80 14.28 -9.62
N ILE A 45 7.87 13.06 -9.09
CA ILE A 45 7.95 12.83 -7.65
C ILE A 45 9.30 13.34 -7.11
N GLU A 46 10.40 13.07 -7.82
CA GLU A 46 11.74 13.56 -7.45
C GLU A 46 11.77 15.08 -7.38
N ARG A 47 11.31 15.76 -8.43
CA ARG A 47 11.25 17.21 -8.51
C ARG A 47 10.35 17.79 -7.42
N MET A 48 9.16 17.24 -7.19
CA MET A 48 8.28 17.72 -6.12
C MET A 48 8.92 17.60 -4.73
N CYS A 49 9.61 16.49 -4.46
CA CYS A 49 10.31 16.32 -3.19
C CYS A 49 11.48 17.29 -3.02
N GLN A 50 12.23 17.55 -4.10
CA GLN A 50 13.36 18.46 -4.09
C GLN A 50 12.91 19.93 -3.99
N ASP A 51 11.99 20.37 -4.84
CA ASP A 51 11.58 21.77 -4.96
C ASP A 51 10.77 22.24 -3.75
N GLU A 52 9.83 21.42 -3.27
CA GLU A 52 8.92 21.83 -2.19
C GLU A 52 9.51 21.56 -0.79
N PHE A 53 10.38 20.56 -0.65
CA PHE A 53 10.81 20.08 0.67
C PHE A 53 12.32 19.94 0.84
N ASN A 54 13.11 20.19 -0.22
CA ASN A 54 14.57 19.98 -0.23
C ASN A 54 14.95 18.55 0.20
N ILE A 55 14.24 17.56 -0.34
CA ILE A 55 14.46 16.14 -0.09
C ILE A 55 14.87 15.48 -1.40
N SER A 56 16.14 15.04 -1.48
CA SER A 56 16.62 14.18 -2.56
C SER A 56 16.12 12.76 -2.35
N ILE A 57 15.46 12.22 -3.38
CA ILE A 57 15.02 10.82 -3.46
C ILE A 57 15.45 10.22 -4.81
N THR A 58 15.18 8.95 -5.03
CA THR A 58 15.28 8.31 -6.35
C THR A 58 14.00 7.51 -6.60
N ALA A 59 13.34 7.75 -7.73
CA ALA A 59 12.10 7.08 -8.10
C ALA A 59 12.30 6.21 -9.34
N PHE A 60 11.61 5.07 -9.39
CA PHE A 60 11.70 4.13 -10.51
C PHE A 60 10.39 3.39 -10.74
N LEU A 61 9.88 3.41 -11.96
CA LEU A 61 8.66 2.76 -12.37
C LEU A 61 8.97 1.41 -13.02
N GLN A 62 8.54 0.33 -12.36
CA GLN A 62 8.65 -1.02 -12.88
C GLN A 62 7.25 -1.62 -13.04
N GLY A 63 6.79 -1.78 -14.29
CA GLY A 63 5.45 -2.29 -14.56
C GLY A 63 4.36 -1.42 -13.91
N GLU A 64 3.54 -2.01 -13.03
CA GLU A 64 2.47 -1.34 -12.27
C GLU A 64 2.92 -0.83 -10.89
N THR A 65 4.23 -0.76 -10.64
CA THR A 65 4.79 -0.39 -9.33
C THR A 65 5.73 0.80 -9.44
N ILE A 66 5.48 1.85 -8.65
CA ILE A 66 6.42 2.96 -8.46
C ILE A 66 7.27 2.74 -7.20
N TRP A 67 8.57 2.57 -7.38
CA TRP A 67 9.56 2.51 -6.32
C TRP A 67 10.05 3.91 -5.98
N ILE A 68 10.25 4.18 -4.69
CA ILE A 68 10.76 5.44 -4.17
C ILE A 68 11.79 5.11 -3.10
N TYR A 69 13.03 5.46 -3.36
CA TYR A 69 14.15 5.31 -2.46
C TYR A 69 14.51 6.65 -1.82
N ALA A 70 14.69 6.66 -0.49
CA ALA A 70 15.10 7.84 0.25
C ALA A 70 16.21 7.49 1.25
N PRO A 71 17.44 8.04 1.07
CA PRO A 71 18.52 7.86 2.01
C PRO A 71 18.39 8.80 3.22
N PHE A 72 18.61 8.27 4.42
CA PHE A 72 18.59 9.02 5.67
C PHE A 72 19.89 8.80 6.46
N ASN A 73 20.44 9.87 7.02
CA ASN A 73 21.58 9.75 7.94
C ASN A 73 21.17 9.16 9.29
N ASN A 74 19.95 9.44 9.76
CA ASN A 74 19.39 8.98 11.02
C ASN A 74 17.91 8.67 10.83
N LEU A 75 17.60 7.42 10.50
CA LEU A 75 16.21 6.98 10.31
C LEU A 75 15.53 6.61 11.63
N VAL A 76 16.29 6.00 12.53
CA VAL A 76 15.85 5.53 13.85
C VAL A 76 16.74 6.11 14.94
N ASN A 77 16.16 6.37 16.10
CA ASN A 77 16.86 6.77 17.32
C ASN A 77 17.48 5.52 17.99
N GLU A 78 18.30 5.74 19.03
CA GLU A 78 18.98 4.66 19.77
C GLU A 78 17.99 3.69 20.45
N ASP A 79 16.80 4.17 20.82
CA ASP A 79 15.72 3.36 21.40
C ASP A 79 14.90 2.57 20.36
N GLY A 80 15.27 2.66 19.08
CA GLY A 80 14.59 2.01 17.96
C GLY A 80 13.34 2.72 17.46
N THR A 81 12.96 3.86 18.04
CA THR A 81 11.86 4.68 17.52
C THR A 81 12.28 5.43 16.26
N LEU A 82 11.33 5.75 15.37
CA LEU A 82 11.62 6.54 14.18
C LEU A 82 12.01 7.97 14.57
N ASN A 83 13.09 8.49 13.99
CA ASN A 83 13.54 9.85 14.24
C ASN A 83 12.51 10.89 13.74
N GLU A 84 12.14 11.87 14.55
CA GLU A 84 11.08 12.86 14.21
C GLU A 84 11.38 13.64 12.92
N LYS A 85 12.65 14.02 12.69
CA LYS A 85 13.04 14.71 11.44
C LYS A 85 12.89 13.79 10.24
N ALA A 86 13.25 12.51 10.38
CA ALA A 86 13.02 11.51 9.34
C ALA A 86 11.53 11.29 9.10
N GLN A 87 10.70 11.17 10.14
CA GLN A 87 9.24 11.05 10.02
C GLN A 87 8.63 12.24 9.28
N GLY A 88 9.07 13.47 9.58
CA GLY A 88 8.62 14.68 8.88
C GLY A 88 8.94 14.64 7.39
N LYS A 89 10.16 14.21 7.02
CA LYS A 89 10.56 14.02 5.62
C LYS A 89 9.76 12.92 4.92
N ILE A 90 9.58 11.76 5.57
CA ILE A 90 8.77 10.66 5.06
C ILE A 90 7.34 11.14 4.78
N ARG A 91 6.74 11.89 5.70
CA ARG A 91 5.40 12.47 5.51
C ARG A 91 5.34 13.38 4.28
N ASN A 92 6.34 14.22 4.07
CA ASN A 92 6.40 15.11 2.91
C ASN A 92 6.58 14.33 1.59
N ILE A 93 7.42 13.28 1.57
CA ILE A 93 7.53 12.39 0.41
C ILE A 93 6.18 11.74 0.09
N PHE A 94 5.48 11.23 1.11
CA PHE A 94 4.14 10.66 0.91
C PHE A 94 3.12 11.71 0.45
N LEU A 95 3.24 12.97 0.88
CA LEU A 95 2.39 14.05 0.37
C LEU A 95 2.61 14.27 -1.14
N SER A 96 3.87 14.30 -1.59
CA SER A 96 4.22 14.38 -3.02
C SER A 96 3.65 13.18 -3.78
N LEU A 97 3.95 11.95 -3.32
CA LEU A 97 3.44 10.72 -3.93
C LEU A 97 1.92 10.75 -4.08
N LYS A 98 1.18 11.06 -3.00
CA LYS A 98 -0.28 11.14 -3.02
C LYS A 98 -0.79 12.16 -4.04
N ARG A 99 -0.24 13.38 -4.04
CA ARG A 99 -0.63 14.41 -5.02
C ARG A 99 -0.38 13.94 -6.44
N THR A 100 0.75 13.30 -6.71
CA THR A 100 1.08 12.80 -8.04
C THR A 100 0.11 11.71 -8.49
N VAL A 101 -0.10 10.65 -7.68
CA VAL A 101 -0.93 9.51 -8.10
C VAL A 101 -2.43 9.83 -8.13
N LEU A 102 -2.90 10.75 -7.29
CA LEU A 102 -4.31 11.15 -7.26
C LEU A 102 -4.67 12.12 -8.41
N SER A 103 -3.69 12.78 -9.02
CA SER A 103 -3.88 13.70 -10.15
C SER A 103 -3.36 13.14 -11.48
N MET A 104 -3.17 11.82 -11.56
CA MET A 104 -2.68 11.12 -12.73
C MET A 104 -3.78 10.28 -13.38
N ASP A 105 -3.81 10.24 -14.72
CA ASP A 105 -4.60 9.23 -15.43
C ASP A 105 -3.87 7.88 -15.40
N LYS A 106 -4.58 6.83 -14.99
CA LYS A 106 -4.07 5.45 -14.84
C LYS A 106 -2.78 5.36 -14.01
N PRO A 107 -2.82 5.75 -12.72
CA PRO A 107 -1.66 5.65 -11.84
C PRO A 107 -1.18 4.19 -11.70
N PRO A 108 0.08 3.96 -11.30
CA PRO A 108 0.56 2.64 -10.89
C PRO A 108 -0.37 2.04 -9.83
N LYS A 109 -0.50 0.70 -9.81
CA LYS A 109 -1.33 0.01 -8.81
C LYS A 109 -0.67 -0.03 -7.45
N PHE A 110 0.65 -0.11 -7.41
CA PHE A 110 1.41 -0.22 -6.17
C PHE A 110 2.45 0.88 -6.08
N PHE A 111 2.78 1.24 -4.84
CA PHE A 111 4.01 1.95 -4.53
C PHE A 111 4.85 1.11 -3.57
N VAL A 112 6.16 1.24 -3.67
CA VAL A 112 7.12 0.76 -2.68
C VAL A 112 8.00 1.92 -2.27
N PHE A 113 7.91 2.33 -1.02
CA PHE A 113 8.78 3.34 -0.44
C PHE A 113 9.84 2.65 0.42
N VAL A 114 11.11 2.93 0.17
CA VAL A 114 12.23 2.41 0.97
C VAL A 114 12.96 3.59 1.60
N ALA A 115 12.95 3.64 2.92
CA ALA A 115 13.78 4.54 3.70
C ALA A 115 14.98 3.77 4.25
N SER A 116 16.19 4.22 3.93
CA SER A 116 17.42 3.52 4.35
C SER A 116 18.23 4.38 5.31
N ASN A 117 18.74 3.78 6.38
CA ASN A 117 19.68 4.41 7.30
C ASN A 117 21.12 4.21 6.81
N ILE A 118 21.63 5.17 6.05
CA ILE A 118 22.85 5.01 5.24
C ILE A 118 24.16 5.30 5.99
N LYS A 119 24.10 5.74 7.26
CA LYS A 119 25.32 6.08 8.03
C LYS A 119 25.69 5.06 9.09
N ASN A 120 24.71 4.53 9.81
CA ASN A 120 24.99 3.77 11.03
C ASN A 120 24.60 2.30 10.92
N THR A 121 23.31 2.03 10.74
CA THR A 121 22.78 0.67 10.93
C THR A 121 22.65 -0.13 9.65
N GLY A 122 22.62 0.53 8.48
CA GLY A 122 22.19 -0.09 7.22
C GLY A 122 20.76 -0.61 7.34
N LEU A 123 19.87 0.09 8.04
CA LEU A 123 18.48 -0.36 8.22
C LEU A 123 17.63 0.16 7.07
N ASP A 124 17.00 -0.73 6.33
CA ASP A 124 15.97 -0.42 5.35
C ASP A 124 14.59 -0.59 5.98
N ILE A 125 13.69 0.36 5.70
CA ILE A 125 12.29 0.30 6.07
C ILE A 125 11.47 0.38 4.80
N TYR A 126 10.85 -0.74 4.42
CA TYR A 126 9.97 -0.83 3.27
C TYR A 126 8.54 -0.52 3.68
N GLN A 127 7.87 0.35 2.92
CA GLN A 127 6.44 0.58 2.96
C GLN A 127 5.83 0.25 1.61
N ILE A 128 4.99 -0.78 1.55
CA ILE A 128 4.30 -1.19 0.31
C ILE A 128 2.83 -0.86 0.48
N GLY A 129 2.22 -0.26 -0.54
CA GLY A 129 0.80 0.01 -0.52
C GLY A 129 0.14 -0.09 -1.88
N PHE A 130 -1.17 -0.29 -1.84
CA PHE A 130 -2.04 -0.35 -3.01
C PHE A 130 -2.65 1.03 -3.24
N VAL A 131 -2.36 1.65 -4.39
CA VAL A 131 -2.77 3.02 -4.71
C VAL A 131 -4.30 3.22 -4.63
N PRO A 132 -5.15 2.26 -5.06
CA PRO A 132 -6.60 2.38 -4.85
C PRO A 132 -7.03 2.46 -3.38
N ASP A 133 -6.26 1.91 -2.43
CA ASP A 133 -6.55 2.10 -1.01
C ASP A 133 -6.22 3.53 -0.54
N ILE A 134 -5.26 4.24 -1.17
CA ILE A 134 -5.06 5.68 -0.94
C ILE A 134 -6.31 6.45 -1.37
N VAL A 135 -6.83 6.17 -2.56
CA VAL A 135 -8.06 6.82 -3.08
C VAL A 135 -9.23 6.58 -2.14
N ARG A 136 -9.44 5.32 -1.72
CA ARG A 136 -10.50 4.96 -0.78
C ARG A 136 -10.33 5.65 0.57
N PHE A 137 -9.10 5.77 1.07
CA PHE A 137 -8.82 6.46 2.33
C PHE A 137 -9.11 7.97 2.25
N GLU A 138 -8.67 8.64 1.19
CA GLU A 138 -8.91 10.08 1.00
C GLU A 138 -10.42 10.36 0.79
N LEU A 139 -11.15 9.44 0.15
CA LEU A 139 -12.62 9.48 0.05
C LEU A 139 -13.34 9.04 1.33
N ARG A 140 -12.61 8.73 2.41
CA ARG A 140 -13.14 8.23 3.71
C ARG A 140 -13.97 6.94 3.59
N ALA A 141 -13.77 6.17 2.53
CA ALA A 141 -14.42 4.88 2.31
C ALA A 141 -13.85 3.77 3.20
N ILE A 142 -12.62 3.95 3.72
CA ILE A 142 -11.99 3.09 4.70
C ILE A 142 -11.48 3.92 5.88
N SER A 143 -11.47 3.33 7.07
CA SER A 143 -10.97 4.02 8.27
C SER A 143 -9.44 4.17 8.24
N GLN A 144 -8.90 5.08 9.07
CA GLN A 144 -7.45 5.20 9.25
C GLN A 144 -6.80 3.90 9.71
N LYS A 145 -7.45 3.17 10.62
CA LYS A 145 -6.98 1.87 11.12
C LYS A 145 -6.92 0.85 9.98
N GLU A 146 -7.99 0.76 9.20
CA GLU A 146 -8.06 -0.15 8.05
C GLU A 146 -7.00 0.20 6.98
N PHE A 147 -6.79 1.48 6.69
CA PHE A 147 -5.73 1.92 5.78
C PHE A 147 -4.32 1.58 6.30
N GLN A 148 -4.09 1.68 7.62
CA GLN A 148 -2.83 1.26 8.24
C GLN A 148 -2.64 -0.26 8.16
N GLU A 149 -3.69 -1.05 8.43
CA GLU A 149 -3.66 -2.52 8.35
C GLU A 149 -3.52 -3.06 6.91
N ARG A 150 -3.80 -2.22 5.91
CA ARG A 150 -3.65 -2.48 4.47
C ARG A 150 -2.38 -1.90 3.87
N ARG A 151 -1.41 -1.50 4.70
CA ARG A 151 -0.06 -1.16 4.24
C ARG A 151 0.93 -2.13 4.84
N VAL A 152 1.88 -2.56 4.03
CA VAL A 152 3.00 -3.39 4.47
C VAL A 152 4.10 -2.47 5.00
N PHE A 153 4.71 -2.86 6.11
CA PHE A 153 5.84 -2.24 6.77
C PHE A 153 6.84 -3.35 7.14
N LEU A 154 8.01 -3.35 6.49
CA LEU A 154 9.04 -4.38 6.70
C LEU A 154 10.40 -3.73 6.98
N PRO A 155 10.93 -3.87 8.21
CA PRO A 155 12.30 -3.47 8.52
C PRO A 155 13.29 -4.58 8.17
N PHE A 156 14.37 -4.26 7.46
CA PHE A 156 15.47 -5.18 7.14
C PHE A 156 16.81 -4.55 7.45
N LYS A 157 17.70 -5.28 8.11
CA LYS A 157 19.10 -4.87 8.22
C LYS A 157 19.83 -5.31 6.95
N ASN A 158 20.36 -4.34 6.22
CA ASN A 158 21.09 -4.51 4.98
C ASN A 158 22.38 -3.66 4.99
N PRO A 159 23.56 -4.28 5.24
CA PRO A 159 24.83 -3.55 5.24
C PRO A 159 25.13 -2.79 3.95
N ASP A 160 24.61 -3.26 2.80
CA ASP A 160 24.83 -2.63 1.49
C ASP A 160 24.11 -1.28 1.36
N ALA A 161 23.21 -0.95 2.29
CA ALA A 161 22.60 0.36 2.39
C ALA A 161 23.58 1.45 2.89
N LEU A 162 24.70 1.06 3.52
CA LEU A 162 25.67 2.02 4.06
C LEU A 162 26.34 2.82 2.94
N GLY A 163 26.16 4.13 2.98
CA GLY A 163 26.69 5.06 1.99
C GLY A 163 25.94 5.10 0.66
N ASP A 164 24.92 4.26 0.45
CA ASP A 164 24.15 4.27 -0.79
C ASP A 164 23.22 5.48 -0.84
N LEU A 165 23.45 6.39 -1.78
CA LEU A 165 22.63 7.58 -1.97
C LEU A 165 21.52 7.40 -3.01
N LYS A 166 21.55 6.31 -3.78
CA LYS A 166 20.71 6.10 -4.96
C LYS A 166 19.86 4.82 -4.89
N GLY A 167 20.12 3.95 -3.92
CA GLY A 167 19.36 2.72 -3.71
C GLY A 167 19.76 1.60 -4.66
N TYR A 168 21.02 1.57 -5.09
CA TYR A 168 21.58 0.50 -5.92
C TYR A 168 21.54 -0.88 -5.25
N HIS A 169 21.54 -0.94 -3.90
CA HIS A 169 21.38 -2.21 -3.18
C HIS A 169 19.95 -2.78 -3.21
N ILE A 170 18.96 -1.99 -3.64
CA ILE A 170 17.55 -2.41 -3.66
C ILE A 170 17.25 -3.18 -4.94
N THR A 171 16.74 -4.41 -4.79
CA THR A 171 16.21 -5.16 -5.94
C THR A 171 14.78 -4.71 -6.23
N MET A 172 14.61 -3.96 -7.30
CA MET A 172 13.31 -3.46 -7.75
C MET A 172 12.67 -4.45 -8.73
N TYR A 173 11.37 -4.71 -8.57
CA TYR A 173 10.56 -5.52 -9.48
C TYR A 173 9.09 -5.07 -9.44
N ASP A 174 8.28 -5.55 -10.38
CA ASP A 174 6.85 -5.22 -10.39
C ASP A 174 6.11 -6.06 -9.33
N ILE A 175 5.58 -5.40 -8.31
CA ILE A 175 4.81 -6.03 -7.24
C ILE A 175 3.45 -6.45 -7.79
N THR A 176 3.13 -7.73 -7.65
CA THR A 176 1.78 -8.23 -7.97
C THR A 176 0.88 -8.18 -6.74
N MET A 177 -0.44 -8.30 -6.97
CA MET A 177 -1.39 -8.44 -5.86
C MET A 177 -1.13 -9.70 -5.00
N GLY A 178 -0.61 -10.77 -5.61
CA GLY A 178 -0.24 -11.97 -4.87
C GLY A 178 0.94 -11.73 -3.92
N ASP A 179 1.94 -10.98 -4.35
CA ASP A 179 3.06 -10.55 -3.50
C ASP A 179 2.54 -9.67 -2.36
N PHE A 180 1.74 -8.66 -2.69
CA PHE A 180 1.21 -7.72 -1.72
C PHE A 180 0.37 -8.39 -0.62
N ILE A 181 -0.57 -9.28 -0.99
CA ILE A 181 -1.37 -10.05 -0.02
C ILE A 181 -0.47 -10.96 0.83
N THR A 182 0.52 -11.61 0.21
CA THR A 182 1.49 -12.45 0.94
C THR A 182 2.23 -11.61 1.99
N TYR A 183 2.72 -10.42 1.62
CA TYR A 183 3.38 -9.51 2.56
C TYR A 183 2.48 -9.02 3.69
N LEU A 184 1.21 -8.72 3.41
CA LEU A 184 0.23 -8.36 4.45
C LEU A 184 0.00 -9.51 5.46
N VAL A 185 -0.04 -10.76 4.99
CA VAL A 185 -0.13 -11.94 5.85
C VAL A 185 1.11 -12.08 6.72
N LEU A 186 2.32 -11.97 6.12
CA LEU A 186 3.57 -12.03 6.88
C LEU A 186 3.64 -10.93 7.94
N GLN A 187 3.29 -9.70 7.59
CA GLN A 187 3.20 -8.60 8.55
C GLN A 187 2.25 -8.93 9.70
N LYS A 188 1.07 -9.48 9.42
CA LYS A 188 0.10 -9.82 10.48
C LYS A 188 0.67 -10.84 11.46
N ILE A 189 1.40 -11.84 10.95
CA ILE A 189 2.09 -12.84 11.77
C ILE A 189 3.18 -12.16 12.60
N THR A 190 4.07 -11.39 11.96
CA THR A 190 5.14 -10.64 12.63
C THR A 190 4.60 -9.77 13.77
N LEU A 191 3.61 -8.92 13.50
CA LEU A 191 3.00 -8.06 14.53
C LEU A 191 2.40 -8.85 15.69
N THR A 192 1.86 -10.04 15.42
CA THR A 192 1.25 -10.89 16.46
C THR A 192 2.30 -11.48 17.39
N PHE A 193 3.45 -11.91 16.86
CA PHE A 193 4.46 -12.66 17.63
C PHE A 193 5.61 -11.80 18.14
N TYR A 194 5.89 -10.65 17.51
CA TYR A 194 6.83 -9.65 18.01
C TYR A 194 6.20 -8.65 18.98
N ASP A 195 4.90 -8.77 19.27
CA ASP A 195 4.26 -8.03 20.35
C ASP A 195 4.99 -8.27 21.69
N LYS A 196 5.20 -7.22 22.48
CA LYS A 196 6.01 -7.28 23.71
C LYS A 196 5.52 -8.35 24.70
N GLU A 197 4.21 -8.57 24.78
CA GLU A 197 3.63 -9.53 25.71
C GLU A 197 3.76 -10.98 25.22
N ILE A 198 3.80 -11.19 23.90
CA ILE A 198 3.91 -12.53 23.29
C ILE A 198 5.36 -12.94 23.08
N ASN A 199 6.22 -12.00 22.65
CA ASN A 199 7.61 -12.27 22.25
C ASN A 199 8.42 -12.93 23.38
N LYS A 200 8.16 -12.58 24.64
CA LYS A 200 8.81 -13.21 25.82
C LYS A 200 8.50 -14.70 25.99
N TYR A 201 7.50 -15.24 25.30
CA TYR A 201 7.07 -16.64 25.40
C TYR A 201 7.31 -17.44 24.13
N VAL A 202 7.94 -16.86 23.10
CA VAL A 202 8.19 -17.52 21.83
C VAL A 202 9.62 -17.35 21.38
N ASN A 203 10.13 -18.36 20.68
CA ASN A 203 11.35 -18.30 19.90
C ASN A 203 10.98 -18.30 18.41
N ILE A 204 11.12 -17.14 17.78
CA ILE A 204 10.77 -16.94 16.36
C ILE A 204 12.01 -17.26 15.52
N ARG A 205 12.01 -18.42 14.87
CA ARG A 205 13.11 -18.86 14.02
C ARG A 205 12.90 -18.46 12.56
N VAL A 206 11.67 -18.56 12.07
CA VAL A 206 11.31 -18.24 10.68
C VAL A 206 9.91 -17.63 10.61
N ILE A 207 9.80 -16.51 9.90
CA ILE A 207 8.55 -16.02 9.31
C ILE A 207 8.92 -15.63 7.88
N ASN A 208 8.49 -16.40 6.90
CA ASN A 208 8.83 -16.17 5.51
C ASN A 208 7.63 -16.50 4.62
N GLY A 209 7.60 -15.91 3.44
CA GLY A 209 6.62 -16.24 2.43
C GLY A 209 7.05 -15.74 1.07
N ASN A 210 6.47 -16.35 0.04
CA ASN A 210 6.67 -15.94 -1.34
C ASN A 210 5.38 -16.08 -2.13
N TYR A 211 5.30 -15.34 -3.22
CA TYR A 211 4.31 -15.56 -4.24
C TYR A 211 5.01 -15.79 -5.57
N ALA A 212 4.61 -16.86 -6.26
CA ALA A 212 5.15 -17.17 -7.58
C ALA A 212 4.09 -17.90 -8.39
N ARG A 213 3.84 -17.42 -9.62
CA ARG A 213 2.95 -18.08 -10.59
C ARG A 213 1.59 -18.48 -9.98
N GLY A 214 0.91 -17.56 -9.30
CA GLY A 214 -0.42 -17.83 -8.72
C GLY A 214 -0.42 -18.68 -7.45
N LYS A 215 0.75 -19.08 -6.95
CA LYS A 215 0.91 -19.79 -5.67
C LYS A 215 1.48 -18.87 -4.61
N SER A 216 0.79 -18.73 -3.48
CA SER A 216 1.32 -18.09 -2.26
C SER A 216 1.78 -19.16 -1.27
N THR A 217 2.97 -19.02 -0.71
CA THR A 217 3.51 -19.91 0.33
C THR A 217 3.82 -19.09 1.56
N ILE A 218 3.35 -19.55 2.73
CA ILE A 218 3.65 -18.98 4.04
C ILE A 218 4.32 -20.05 4.88
N ILE A 219 5.48 -19.72 5.46
CA ILE A 219 6.27 -20.62 6.30
C ILE A 219 6.55 -19.92 7.63
N THR A 220 6.14 -20.55 8.72
CA THR A 220 6.43 -20.13 10.09
C THR A 220 7.21 -21.20 10.84
N ASP A 221 8.09 -20.79 11.74
CA ASP A 221 8.75 -21.65 12.73
C ASP A 221 8.82 -20.86 14.04
N ILE A 222 7.79 -21.02 14.86
CA ILE A 222 7.60 -20.26 16.11
C ILE A 222 7.40 -21.26 17.24
N GLU A 223 8.44 -21.40 18.06
CA GLU A 223 8.48 -22.34 19.18
C GLU A 223 8.01 -21.66 20.48
N PRO A 224 6.96 -22.15 21.16
CA PRO A 224 6.61 -21.71 22.50
C PRO A 224 7.72 -22.07 23.50
N LEU A 225 8.22 -21.08 24.24
CA LEU A 225 9.18 -21.29 25.33
C LEU A 225 8.50 -21.88 26.58
N ASN A 226 7.20 -21.65 26.76
CA ASN A 226 6.43 -22.18 27.89
C ASN A 226 5.07 -22.72 27.43
N LYS A 227 4.89 -24.04 27.53
CA LYS A 227 3.66 -24.74 27.12
C LYS A 227 2.43 -24.39 27.97
N LYS A 228 2.60 -23.82 29.17
CA LYS A 228 1.47 -23.43 30.04
C LYS A 228 0.86 -22.09 29.63
N VAL A 229 1.63 -21.24 28.93
CA VAL A 229 1.15 -19.93 28.49
C VAL A 229 0.41 -20.11 27.15
N LYS A 230 -0.84 -19.64 27.12
CA LYS A 230 -1.64 -19.67 25.90
C LYS A 230 -1.17 -18.59 24.92
N ILE A 231 -0.39 -19.00 23.92
CA ILE A 231 0.02 -18.12 22.82
C ILE A 231 -0.85 -18.34 21.57
N PRO A 232 -0.94 -17.35 20.66
CA PRO A 232 -1.59 -17.56 19.36
C PRO A 232 -0.95 -18.71 18.57
N ASN A 233 -1.75 -19.49 17.86
CA ASN A 233 -1.23 -20.52 16.96
C ASN A 233 -0.80 -19.89 15.62
N ALA A 234 0.46 -20.07 15.22
CA ALA A 234 1.03 -19.42 14.03
C ALA A 234 0.32 -19.83 12.73
N PHE A 235 0.05 -21.12 12.56
CA PHE A 235 -0.70 -21.65 11.41
C PHE A 235 -2.10 -21.02 11.30
N ASP A 236 -2.85 -20.98 12.40
CA ASP A 236 -4.19 -20.39 12.43
C ASP A 236 -4.17 -18.88 12.20
N THR A 237 -3.18 -18.17 12.73
CA THR A 237 -2.97 -16.74 12.48
C THR A 237 -2.73 -16.47 11.01
N ALA A 238 -1.82 -17.22 10.37
CA ALA A 238 -1.54 -17.12 8.94
C ALA A 238 -2.79 -17.41 8.10
N LYS A 239 -3.52 -18.48 8.44
CA LYS A 239 -4.77 -18.87 7.75
C LYS A 239 -5.83 -17.77 7.85
N LYS A 240 -6.08 -17.25 9.05
CA LYS A 240 -7.06 -16.17 9.29
C LYS A 240 -6.69 -14.89 8.55
N ALA A 241 -5.41 -14.50 8.59
CA ALA A 241 -4.91 -13.33 7.87
C ALA A 241 -5.09 -13.50 6.35
N MET A 242 -4.74 -14.67 5.80
CA MET A 242 -4.91 -14.96 4.38
C MET A 242 -6.38 -14.87 3.95
N VAL A 243 -7.30 -15.50 4.70
CA VAL A 243 -8.74 -15.40 4.46
C VAL A 243 -9.21 -13.94 4.48
N HIS A 244 -8.77 -13.16 5.47
CA HIS A 244 -9.14 -11.76 5.60
C HIS A 244 -8.71 -10.95 4.37
N TYR A 245 -7.44 -11.01 3.97
CA TYR A 245 -6.94 -10.19 2.86
C TYR A 245 -7.45 -10.66 1.48
N LEU A 246 -7.71 -11.96 1.29
CA LEU A 246 -8.39 -12.45 0.08
C LEU A 246 -9.83 -11.92 -0.04
N LYS A 247 -10.53 -11.73 1.09
CA LYS A 247 -11.86 -11.12 1.09
C LYS A 247 -11.80 -9.62 0.82
N VAL A 248 -10.82 -8.93 1.40
CA VAL A 248 -10.57 -7.50 1.17
C VAL A 248 -10.29 -7.23 -0.31
N TYR A 249 -9.47 -8.05 -0.95
CA TYR A 249 -9.04 -7.92 -2.34
C TYR A 249 -9.70 -8.96 -3.26
N LYS A 250 -10.98 -9.25 -3.03
CA LYS A 250 -11.72 -10.33 -3.70
C LYS A 250 -11.66 -10.29 -5.23
N GLU A 251 -11.60 -9.09 -5.82
CA GLU A 251 -11.48 -8.92 -7.28
C GLU A 251 -10.18 -9.50 -7.87
N PHE A 252 -9.15 -9.71 -7.04
CA PHE A 252 -7.86 -10.26 -7.45
C PHE A 252 -7.64 -11.70 -7.00
N SER A 253 -8.46 -12.19 -6.07
CA SER A 253 -8.40 -13.56 -5.55
C SER A 253 -8.38 -14.65 -6.63
N PRO A 254 -9.07 -14.54 -7.79
CA PRO A 254 -8.96 -15.54 -8.86
C PRO A 254 -7.55 -15.74 -9.43
N LYS A 255 -6.64 -14.77 -9.28
CA LYS A 255 -5.25 -14.88 -9.75
C LYS A 255 -4.35 -15.68 -8.79
N ILE A 256 -4.78 -15.83 -7.54
CA ILE A 256 -4.14 -16.68 -6.55
C ILE A 256 -4.95 -17.97 -6.53
N TYR A 257 -4.43 -19.06 -7.08
CA TYR A 257 -5.18 -20.31 -7.18
C TYR A 257 -4.68 -21.38 -6.20
N SER A 258 -3.48 -21.22 -5.65
CA SER A 258 -2.88 -22.15 -4.70
C SER A 258 -2.28 -21.40 -3.51
N ILE A 259 -2.56 -21.90 -2.30
CA ILE A 259 -2.06 -21.33 -1.06
C ILE A 259 -1.50 -22.47 -0.23
N GLU A 260 -0.26 -22.33 0.22
CA GLU A 260 0.42 -23.28 1.08
C GLU A 260 0.79 -22.59 2.39
N ILE A 261 0.35 -23.15 3.51
CA ILE A 261 0.74 -22.67 4.85
C ILE A 261 1.46 -23.81 5.55
N LYS A 262 2.66 -23.55 6.04
CA LYS A 262 3.53 -24.50 6.74
C LYS A 262 3.98 -23.92 8.07
N ASP A 263 3.72 -24.64 9.14
CA ASP A 263 4.27 -24.40 10.48
C ASP A 263 5.28 -25.49 10.79
N LYS A 264 6.57 -25.16 10.68
CA LYS A 264 7.69 -26.08 10.88
C LYS A 264 7.76 -26.59 12.31
N TYR A 265 7.39 -25.76 13.31
CA TYR A 265 7.46 -26.15 14.71
C TYR A 265 6.45 -27.26 15.03
N THR A 266 5.19 -27.10 14.57
CA THR A 266 4.15 -28.12 14.83
C THR A 266 4.11 -29.25 13.80
N GLY A 267 4.89 -29.14 12.72
CA GLY A 267 4.83 -30.03 11.56
C GLY A 267 3.55 -29.91 10.73
N LYS A 268 2.65 -28.96 11.06
CA LYS A 268 1.40 -28.77 10.34
C LYS A 268 1.67 -28.06 9.01
N GLY A 269 1.28 -28.70 7.91
CA GLY A 269 1.25 -28.08 6.59
C GLY A 269 -0.08 -28.36 5.91
N ARG A 270 -0.65 -27.37 5.22
CA ARG A 270 -1.80 -27.60 4.34
C ARG A 270 -1.70 -26.79 3.06
N PHE A 271 -2.21 -27.40 2.01
CA PHE A 271 -2.48 -26.77 0.74
C PHE A 271 -3.97 -26.46 0.63
N TYR A 272 -4.27 -25.29 0.08
CA TYR A 272 -5.62 -24.85 -0.19
C TYR A 272 -5.72 -24.35 -1.63
N SER A 273 -6.85 -24.62 -2.27
CA SER A 273 -7.33 -23.73 -3.31
C SER A 273 -7.96 -22.49 -2.67
N THR A 274 -7.96 -21.36 -3.36
CA THR A 274 -8.59 -20.13 -2.83
C THR A 274 -10.06 -20.33 -2.47
N LYS A 275 -10.82 -21.06 -3.31
CA LYS A 275 -12.21 -21.43 -3.02
C LYS A 275 -12.34 -22.23 -1.71
N SER A 276 -11.54 -23.29 -1.57
CA SER A 276 -11.54 -24.12 -0.35
C SER A 276 -11.16 -23.34 0.92
N LEU A 277 -10.27 -22.36 0.79
CA LEU A 277 -9.84 -21.54 1.93
C LEU A 277 -10.91 -20.54 2.36
N LEU A 278 -11.65 -19.99 1.39
CA LEU A 278 -12.73 -19.04 1.61
C LEU A 278 -14.04 -19.72 2.05
N GLY A 279 -14.17 -21.03 1.80
CA GLY A 279 -15.40 -21.80 2.08
C GLY A 279 -16.45 -21.64 0.98
N GLU A 280 -16.00 -21.44 -0.26
CA GLU A 280 -16.82 -21.29 -1.48
C GLU A 280 -16.77 -22.53 -2.37
#